data_AF-A0A955VYP0-F1
#
_entry.id   AF-A0A955VYP0-F1
#
_cell.length_a   1.000
_cell.length_b   1.000
_cell.length_c   1.000
_cell.angle_alpha   90.00
_cell.angle_beta   90.00
_cell.angle_gamma   90.00
#
_symmetry.space_group_name_H-M   'P 1'
#
loop_
_entity.id
_entity.type
_entity.pdbx_description
1 polymer ?
#
loop_
_entity_poly.entity_id
_entity_poly.type
_entity_poly.pdbx_seq_one_letter_code
_entity_poly.pdbx_strand_id
1 'polypeptide(L)'
;MARKYARKTRDLNDIQKKAIFDYFKTKNADVSGLPVSEEIKQLSKQNKDYIEKLGESLVVMGVLRRETWEADRGSYLTIRYFHYLEGYYATGGKRMSFQNYLKQQKGLSKEEKAALGEIKDPSFLVPETVATISRDVALNGMFKNIITMDEVGKLGWTLGERQFTEVDGKKMKLSDIEKKIESLTFLKDAQSDLGPLYKDEQDQQAIEAQLQLYMDARTAAKNALRDEVRQVLAERGETEITQDMINHVIDREYVQVNDKRYGALHKKYIRKELYDEIIDSSQFYDKEHADFFGKAFGAGGYADRANQRWKSLKVTLNPPSWFRNGMGNLILMDIGTN
;
A
#
# COMPACT_ATOMS: atom_id res chain seq x y z
N MET A 1 8.10 10.61 -18.40
CA MET A 1 6.84 11.08 -19.02
C MET A 1 6.20 12.23 -18.24
N ALA A 2 5.75 12.03 -16.99
CA ALA A 2 5.04 13.06 -16.20
C ALA A 2 5.83 14.36 -15.96
N ARG A 3 7.16 14.29 -15.73
CA ARG A 3 8.02 15.49 -15.62
C ARG A 3 8.05 16.32 -16.90
N LYS A 4 8.08 15.67 -18.07
CA LYS A 4 8.03 16.33 -19.39
C LYS A 4 6.67 17.00 -19.60
N TYR A 5 5.59 16.30 -19.23
CA TYR A 5 4.23 16.84 -19.26
C TYR A 5 4.10 18.13 -18.44
N ALA A 6 4.50 18.09 -17.17
CA ALA A 6 4.43 19.25 -16.26
C ALA A 6 5.12 20.49 -16.84
N ARG A 7 6.34 20.33 -17.38
CA ARG A 7 7.10 21.43 -18.00
C ARG A 7 6.37 22.02 -19.21
N LYS A 8 5.73 21.18 -20.03
CA LYS A 8 5.06 21.59 -21.25
C LYS A 8 3.66 22.17 -21.01
N THR A 9 3.03 21.86 -19.88
CA THR A 9 1.68 22.34 -19.53
C THR A 9 1.67 23.50 -18.54
N ARG A 10 2.81 23.83 -17.92
CA ARG A 10 2.94 24.90 -16.93
C ARG A 10 2.46 26.26 -17.45
N ASP A 11 2.90 26.61 -18.65
CA ASP A 11 2.74 27.95 -19.24
C ASP A 11 1.51 28.04 -20.19
N LEU A 12 0.63 27.03 -20.16
CA LEU A 12 -0.64 27.06 -20.90
C LEU A 12 -1.62 28.07 -20.31
N ASN A 13 -2.51 28.61 -21.15
CA ASN A 13 -3.58 29.49 -20.68
C ASN A 13 -4.69 28.70 -19.95
N ASP A 14 -5.55 29.43 -19.24
CA ASP A 14 -6.59 28.83 -18.41
C ASP A 14 -7.62 28.01 -19.20
N ILE A 15 -7.92 28.42 -20.44
CA ILE A 15 -8.84 27.68 -21.33
C ILE A 15 -8.25 26.31 -21.67
N GLN A 16 -6.95 26.29 -22.02
CA GLN A 16 -6.23 25.06 -22.33
C GLN A 16 -6.09 24.16 -21.10
N LYS A 17 -5.73 24.74 -19.94
CA LYS A 17 -5.63 24.00 -18.67
C LYS A 17 -6.96 23.40 -18.26
N LYS A 18 -8.06 24.15 -18.40
CA LYS A 18 -9.42 23.67 -18.13
C LYS A 18 -9.81 22.54 -19.08
N ALA A 19 -9.56 22.68 -20.39
CA ALA A 19 -9.87 21.62 -21.36
C ALA A 19 -9.13 20.32 -21.06
N ILE A 20 -7.85 20.41 -20.67
CA ILE A 20 -7.06 19.26 -20.23
C ILE A 20 -7.61 18.66 -18.93
N PHE A 21 -7.92 19.49 -17.93
CA PHE A 21 -8.49 19.03 -16.66
C PHE A 21 -9.81 18.27 -16.88
N ASP A 22 -10.70 18.82 -17.70
CA ASP A 22 -11.97 18.21 -18.08
C ASP A 22 -11.72 16.88 -18.82
N TYR A 23 -10.76 16.84 -19.76
CA TYR A 23 -10.36 15.61 -20.46
C TYR A 23 -9.96 14.48 -19.48
N PHE A 24 -9.16 14.77 -18.45
CA PHE A 24 -8.76 13.75 -17.48
C PHE A 24 -9.90 13.29 -16.54
N LYS A 25 -10.93 14.11 -16.35
CA LYS A 25 -12.11 13.79 -15.52
C LYS A 25 -13.27 13.17 -16.30
N THR A 26 -13.24 13.20 -17.62
CA THR A 26 -14.30 12.64 -18.46
C THR A 26 -13.94 11.25 -18.95
N LYS A 27 -14.79 10.26 -18.62
CA LYS A 27 -14.68 8.90 -19.11
C LYS A 27 -14.77 8.88 -20.64
N ASN A 28 -13.89 8.11 -21.28
CA ASN A 28 -13.81 7.99 -22.74
C ASN A 28 -13.64 9.32 -23.50
N ALA A 29 -13.11 10.36 -22.85
CA ALA A 29 -12.85 11.65 -23.51
C ALA A 29 -11.89 11.49 -24.70
N ASP A 30 -12.22 12.14 -25.82
CA ASP A 30 -11.37 12.19 -26.99
C ASP A 30 -10.25 13.23 -26.82
N VAL A 31 -9.00 12.81 -27.06
CA VAL A 31 -7.82 13.67 -26.95
C VAL A 31 -7.69 14.61 -28.15
N SER A 32 -8.30 14.27 -29.30
CA SER A 32 -8.16 15.03 -30.54
C SER A 32 -8.72 16.45 -30.41
N GLY A 33 -9.76 16.63 -29.59
CA GLY A 33 -10.45 17.90 -29.34
C GLY A 33 -9.73 18.86 -28.40
N LEU A 34 -8.57 18.51 -27.84
CA LEU A 34 -7.85 19.42 -26.95
C LEU A 34 -7.25 20.61 -27.72
N PRO A 35 -7.41 21.87 -27.25
CA PRO A 35 -6.90 23.07 -27.92
C PRO A 35 -5.40 23.31 -27.66
N VAL A 36 -4.56 22.29 -27.86
CA VAL A 36 -3.12 22.30 -27.55
C VAL A 36 -2.31 21.60 -28.65
N SER A 37 -0.99 21.77 -28.62
CA SER A 37 -0.08 21.11 -29.57
C SER A 37 -0.22 19.59 -29.56
N GLU A 38 0.08 18.95 -30.70
CA GLU A 38 0.03 17.50 -30.85
C GLU A 38 0.91 16.77 -29.81
N GLU A 39 2.07 17.34 -29.47
CA GLU A 39 2.93 16.80 -28.41
C GLU A 39 2.20 16.75 -27.05
N ILE A 40 1.46 17.80 -26.69
CA ILE A 40 0.71 17.85 -25.42
C ILE A 40 -0.49 16.90 -25.46
N LYS A 41 -1.15 16.74 -26.61
CA LYS A 41 -2.21 15.74 -26.79
C LYS A 41 -1.67 14.33 -26.53
N GLN A 42 -0.57 13.96 -27.18
CA GLN A 42 0.07 12.66 -27.00
C GLN A 42 0.47 12.43 -25.53
N LEU A 43 1.10 13.42 -24.89
CA LEU A 43 1.46 13.30 -23.48
C LEU A 43 0.23 13.19 -22.57
N SER A 44 -0.87 13.90 -22.87
CA SER A 44 -2.11 13.82 -22.10
C SER A 44 -2.72 12.43 -22.18
N LYS A 45 -2.81 11.86 -23.40
CA LYS A 45 -3.26 10.48 -23.62
C LYS A 45 -2.36 9.48 -22.90
N GLN A 46 -1.05 9.58 -23.06
CA GLN A 46 -0.10 8.67 -22.42
C GLN A 46 -0.22 8.67 -20.88
N ASN A 47 -0.34 9.84 -20.25
CA ASN A 47 -0.51 9.91 -18.80
C ASN A 47 -1.88 9.36 -18.37
N LYS A 48 -2.95 9.61 -19.12
CA LYS A 48 -4.28 9.07 -18.83
C LYS A 48 -4.29 7.53 -18.92
N ASP A 49 -3.75 6.98 -20.02
CA ASP A 49 -3.57 5.54 -20.22
C ASP A 49 -2.70 4.92 -19.11
N TYR A 50 -1.65 5.63 -18.66
CA TYR A 50 -0.78 5.15 -17.59
C TYR A 50 -1.47 5.14 -16.22
N ILE A 51 -2.25 6.17 -15.89
CA ILE A 51 -3.06 6.22 -14.66
C ILE A 51 -4.06 5.05 -14.64
N GLU A 52 -4.70 4.75 -15.77
CA GLU A 52 -5.60 3.59 -15.87
C GLU A 52 -4.88 2.27 -15.58
N LYS A 53 -3.70 2.05 -16.17
CA LYS A 53 -2.87 0.85 -15.91
C LYS A 53 -2.43 0.73 -14.46
N LEU A 54 -2.10 1.84 -13.81
CA LEU A 54 -1.76 1.85 -12.39
C LEU A 54 -2.98 1.48 -11.53
N GLY A 55 -4.16 2.00 -11.86
CA GLY A 55 -5.41 1.61 -11.21
C GLY A 55 -5.73 0.12 -11.37
N GLU A 56 -5.54 -0.42 -12.58
CA GLU A 56 -5.70 -1.86 -12.86
C GLU A 56 -4.69 -2.69 -12.04
N SER A 57 -3.45 -2.22 -11.91
CA SER A 57 -2.44 -2.86 -11.07
C SER A 57 -2.88 -2.95 -9.60
N LEU A 58 -3.52 -1.91 -9.06
CA LEU A 58 -4.09 -1.95 -7.71
C LEU A 58 -5.25 -2.95 -7.58
N VAL A 59 -6.04 -3.16 -8.64
CA VAL A 59 -7.08 -4.20 -8.67
C VAL A 59 -6.47 -5.60 -8.69
N VAL A 60 -5.49 -5.84 -9.54
CA VAL A 60 -4.74 -7.12 -9.59
C VAL A 60 -4.07 -7.40 -8.24
N MET A 61 -3.59 -6.36 -7.57
CA MET A 61 -3.03 -6.47 -6.23
C MET A 61 -4.09 -6.69 -5.14
N GLY A 62 -5.38 -6.64 -5.44
CA GLY A 62 -6.47 -6.80 -4.47
C GLY A 62 -6.58 -5.63 -3.48
N VAL A 63 -5.94 -4.49 -3.79
CA VAL A 63 -5.99 -3.27 -2.98
C VAL A 63 -7.23 -2.45 -3.34
N LEU A 64 -7.57 -2.41 -4.63
CA LEU A 64 -8.75 -1.73 -5.15
C LEU A 64 -9.79 -2.76 -5.61
N ARG A 65 -11.05 -2.58 -5.22
CA ARG A 65 -12.16 -3.41 -5.72
C ARG A 65 -12.38 -3.15 -7.21
N ARG A 66 -12.61 -4.21 -7.98
CA ARG A 66 -12.81 -4.12 -9.44
C ARG A 66 -13.97 -3.19 -9.79
N GLU A 67 -15.08 -3.30 -9.06
CA GLU A 67 -16.29 -2.50 -9.29
C GLU A 67 -16.02 -1.00 -9.06
N THR A 68 -15.23 -0.67 -8.03
CA THR A 68 -14.82 0.70 -7.74
C THR A 68 -13.93 1.25 -8.85
N TRP A 69 -12.97 0.45 -9.33
CA TRP A 69 -12.12 0.86 -10.45
C TRP A 69 -12.92 1.05 -11.74
N GLU A 70 -13.83 0.14 -12.09
CA GLU A 70 -14.64 0.21 -13.31
C GLU A 70 -15.60 1.41 -13.33
N ALA A 71 -16.16 1.76 -12.17
CA ALA A 71 -17.00 2.93 -11.99
C ALA A 71 -16.24 4.23 -12.33
N ASP A 72 -15.02 4.37 -11.78
CA ASP A 72 -14.21 5.60 -11.90
C ASP A 72 -13.17 5.55 -13.05
N ARG A 73 -13.18 4.47 -13.84
CA ARG A 73 -12.21 4.25 -14.93
C ARG A 73 -12.25 5.40 -15.94
N GLY A 74 -11.07 5.93 -16.25
CA GLY A 74 -10.91 7.00 -17.24
C GLY A 74 -11.31 8.40 -16.74
N SER A 75 -11.57 8.55 -15.44
CA SER A 75 -11.91 9.83 -14.80
C SER A 75 -11.11 10.10 -13.51
N TYR A 76 -9.94 9.48 -13.36
CA TYR A 76 -9.19 9.49 -12.10
C TYR A 76 -8.09 10.56 -12.07
N LEU A 77 -8.38 11.68 -11.38
CA LEU A 77 -7.37 12.61 -10.89
C LEU A 77 -7.49 12.73 -9.38
N THR A 78 -6.36 12.75 -8.68
CA THR A 78 -6.36 13.04 -7.24
C THR A 78 -6.87 14.46 -7.02
N ILE A 79 -7.79 14.64 -6.07
CA ILE A 79 -8.20 15.96 -5.63
C ILE A 79 -7.12 16.49 -4.65
N ARG A 80 -6.80 17.78 -4.72
CA ARG A 80 -5.85 18.45 -3.82
C ARG A 80 -6.35 19.85 -3.50
N TYR A 81 -6.05 20.33 -2.29
CA TYR A 81 -6.45 21.66 -1.81
C TYR A 81 -5.22 22.43 -1.32
N PHE A 82 -5.10 23.71 -1.67
CA PHE A 82 -3.98 24.56 -1.24
C PHE A 82 -3.84 24.63 0.28
N HIS A 83 -4.96 24.70 1.02
CA HIS A 83 -4.97 24.75 2.49
C HIS A 83 -4.16 23.60 3.14
N TYR A 84 -4.17 22.41 2.54
CA TYR A 84 -3.44 21.25 3.07
C TYR A 84 -2.00 21.13 2.54
N LEU A 85 -1.61 21.96 1.57
CA LEU A 85 -0.24 21.98 1.04
C LEU A 85 0.70 22.89 1.85
N GLU A 86 0.18 23.94 2.49
CA GLU A 86 1.01 24.84 3.31
C GLU A 86 1.69 24.09 4.48
N GLY A 87 0.93 23.24 5.19
CA GLY A 87 1.49 22.37 6.23
C GLY A 87 2.32 21.20 5.71
N TYR A 88 2.25 20.86 4.41
CA TYR A 88 3.03 19.79 3.80
C TYR A 88 4.48 20.23 3.52
N TYR A 89 4.67 21.49 3.09
CA TYR A 89 5.99 22.05 2.81
C TYR A 89 6.66 22.74 4.02
N ALA A 90 5.88 23.22 5.00
CA ALA A 90 6.41 23.95 6.16
C ALA A 90 7.12 23.07 7.20
N THR A 91 6.77 21.79 7.36
CA THR A 91 7.25 20.92 8.46
C THR A 91 8.36 19.93 8.06
N GLY A 92 9.00 20.14 6.90
CA GLY A 92 10.19 19.37 6.50
C GLY A 92 9.96 17.86 6.42
N GLY A 93 8.84 17.42 5.85
CA GLY A 93 8.60 15.99 5.54
C GLY A 93 8.34 15.07 6.74
N LYS A 94 8.26 15.59 7.96
CA LYS A 94 8.09 14.75 9.15
C LYS A 94 6.63 14.34 9.33
N ARG A 95 6.34 13.11 8.87
CA ARG A 95 5.09 12.32 8.93
C ARG A 95 4.20 12.44 7.70
N MET A 96 4.66 11.87 6.58
CA MET A 96 3.77 11.43 5.52
C MET A 96 2.84 10.33 6.05
N SER A 97 1.55 10.64 6.18
CA SER A 97 0.53 9.61 6.28
C SER A 97 0.11 9.22 4.87
N PHE A 98 0.34 7.95 4.52
CA PHE A 98 0.09 7.35 3.20
C PHE A 98 -1.30 7.63 2.60
N GLN A 99 -2.29 8.03 3.41
CA GLN A 99 -3.68 8.23 2.99
C GLN A 99 -4.37 9.46 3.61
N ASN A 100 -3.65 10.41 4.22
CA ASN A 100 -4.30 11.58 4.85
C ASN A 100 -5.11 12.42 3.86
N TYR A 101 -4.68 12.48 2.60
CA TYR A 101 -5.42 13.20 1.56
C TYR A 101 -6.83 12.63 1.34
N LEU A 102 -7.03 11.31 1.46
CA LEU A 102 -8.36 10.69 1.32
C LEU A 102 -9.30 11.06 2.47
N LYS A 103 -8.75 11.24 3.69
CA LYS A 103 -9.52 11.68 4.86
C LYS A 103 -9.96 13.15 4.72
N GLN A 104 -9.12 13.97 4.10
CA GLN A 104 -9.37 15.40 3.86
C GLN A 104 -10.36 15.68 2.70
N GLN A 105 -10.82 14.64 1.99
CA GLN A 105 -11.66 14.78 0.78
C GLN A 105 -13.11 14.32 0.96
N LYS A 106 -13.43 13.58 2.03
CA LYS A 106 -14.78 13.01 2.20
C LYS A 106 -15.77 14.07 2.67
N GLY A 107 -16.91 14.16 1.99
CA GLY A 107 -18.09 14.92 2.45
C GLY A 107 -18.09 16.42 2.19
N LEU A 108 -17.10 16.98 1.48
CA LEU A 108 -17.01 18.43 1.26
C LEU A 108 -18.01 18.95 0.22
N SER A 109 -18.74 20.01 0.57
CA SER A 109 -19.61 20.80 -0.30
C SER A 109 -18.81 21.56 -1.37
N LYS A 110 -19.48 22.12 -2.38
CA LYS A 110 -18.81 22.88 -3.45
C LYS A 110 -18.15 24.15 -2.89
N GLU A 111 -18.80 24.77 -1.92
CA GLU A 111 -18.38 25.98 -1.22
C GLU A 111 -17.16 25.70 -0.35
N GLU A 112 -17.16 24.57 0.38
CA GLU A 112 -16.02 24.13 1.19
C GLU A 112 -14.80 23.80 0.32
N LYS A 113 -15.00 23.15 -0.83
CA LYS A 113 -13.92 22.87 -1.80
C LYS A 113 -13.29 24.13 -2.36
N ALA A 114 -14.10 25.16 -2.62
CA ALA A 114 -13.61 26.45 -3.07
C ALA A 114 -12.85 27.19 -1.96
N ALA A 115 -13.36 27.18 -0.72
CA ALA A 115 -12.73 27.80 0.44
C ALA A 115 -11.37 27.17 0.77
N LEU A 116 -11.24 25.85 0.60
CA LEU A 116 -9.97 25.13 0.80
C LEU A 116 -8.97 25.34 -0.36
N GLY A 117 -9.40 25.94 -1.47
CA GLY A 117 -8.59 26.17 -2.66
C GLY A 117 -8.32 24.88 -3.44
N GLU A 118 -9.36 24.24 -3.98
CA GLU A 118 -9.22 23.09 -4.88
C GLU A 118 -8.28 23.41 -6.05
N ILE A 119 -7.19 22.66 -6.16
CA ILE A 119 -6.24 22.80 -7.25
C ILE A 119 -6.86 22.14 -8.48
N LYS A 120 -6.93 22.87 -9.59
CA LYS A 120 -7.42 22.37 -10.89
C LYS A 120 -6.37 22.43 -11.99
N ASP A 121 -5.14 22.85 -11.66
CA ASP A 121 -4.05 22.94 -12.63
C ASP A 121 -3.55 21.54 -13.02
N PRO A 122 -3.74 21.10 -14.28
CA PRO A 122 -3.31 19.78 -14.73
C PRO A 122 -1.78 19.62 -14.72
N SER A 123 -1.01 20.71 -14.84
CA SER A 123 0.45 20.66 -14.77
C SER A 123 0.98 20.20 -13.41
N PHE A 124 0.15 20.36 -12.37
CA PHE A 124 0.41 19.86 -11.02
C PHE A 124 -0.32 18.53 -10.76
N LEU A 125 -1.63 18.47 -11.02
CA LEU A 125 -2.46 17.33 -10.64
C LEU A 125 -2.10 16.02 -11.35
N VAL A 126 -1.75 16.08 -12.64
CA VAL A 126 -1.44 14.86 -13.41
C VAL A 126 -0.15 14.20 -12.90
N PRO A 127 0.99 14.91 -12.77
CA PRO A 127 2.19 14.34 -12.16
C PRO A 127 1.98 13.87 -10.72
N GLU A 128 1.21 14.61 -9.92
CA GLU A 128 0.90 14.25 -8.53
C GLU A 128 0.07 12.96 -8.45
N THR A 129 -0.94 12.82 -9.32
CA THR A 129 -1.77 11.61 -9.43
C THR A 129 -0.90 10.42 -9.80
N VAL A 130 -0.06 10.55 -10.83
CA VAL A 130 0.86 9.51 -11.25
C VAL A 130 1.80 9.13 -10.11
N ALA A 131 2.47 10.11 -9.48
CA ALA A 131 3.40 9.86 -8.40
C ALA A 131 2.76 9.17 -7.19
N THR A 132 1.54 9.57 -6.83
CA THR A 132 0.80 8.98 -5.70
C THR A 132 0.45 7.52 -5.99
N ILE A 133 -0.21 7.24 -7.12
CA ILE A 133 -0.66 5.87 -7.43
C ILE A 133 0.54 4.96 -7.69
N SER A 134 1.58 5.44 -8.40
CA SER A 134 2.81 4.66 -8.62
C SER A 134 3.48 4.28 -7.30
N ARG A 135 3.52 5.21 -6.33
CA ARG A 135 4.02 4.91 -4.98
C ARG A 135 3.20 3.82 -4.31
N ASP A 136 1.88 3.92 -4.35
CA ASP A 136 1.00 2.92 -3.75
C ASP A 136 1.17 1.54 -4.40
N VAL A 137 1.27 1.47 -5.73
CA VAL A 137 1.55 0.23 -6.47
C VAL A 137 2.91 -0.35 -6.06
N ALA A 138 3.95 0.47 -6.00
CA ALA A 138 5.30 0.01 -5.63
C ALA A 138 5.35 -0.50 -4.18
N LEU A 139 4.73 0.22 -3.23
CA LEU A 139 4.68 -0.19 -1.83
C LEU A 139 3.89 -1.49 -1.64
N ASN A 140 2.70 -1.59 -2.24
CA ASN A 140 1.92 -2.82 -2.16
C ASN A 140 2.61 -4.00 -2.85
N GLY A 141 3.31 -3.75 -3.96
CA GLY A 141 4.19 -4.73 -4.61
C GLY A 141 5.30 -5.21 -3.68
N MET A 142 6.02 -4.28 -3.05
CA MET A 142 7.07 -4.59 -2.07
C MET A 142 6.54 -5.43 -0.90
N PHE A 143 5.41 -5.02 -0.31
CA PHE A 143 4.76 -5.73 0.80
C PHE A 143 4.38 -7.16 0.42
N LYS A 144 3.84 -7.37 -0.77
CA LYS A 144 3.55 -8.71 -1.29
C LYS A 144 4.83 -9.52 -1.52
N ASN A 145 5.86 -8.90 -2.09
CA ASN A 145 7.12 -9.57 -2.33
C ASN A 145 7.80 -10.03 -1.04
N ILE A 146 7.75 -9.23 0.03
CA ILE A 146 8.24 -9.63 1.36
C ILE A 146 7.56 -10.93 1.81
N ILE A 147 6.22 -10.99 1.71
CA ILE A 147 5.44 -12.18 2.09
C ILE A 147 5.82 -13.38 1.20
N THR A 148 5.82 -13.21 -0.12
CA THR A 148 6.11 -14.30 -1.06
C THR A 148 7.55 -14.81 -0.92
N MET A 149 8.52 -13.93 -0.73
CA MET A 149 9.92 -14.32 -0.53
C MET A 149 10.10 -15.07 0.79
N ASP A 150 9.39 -14.67 1.84
CA ASP A 150 9.40 -15.39 3.11
C ASP A 150 8.75 -16.77 3.02
N GLU A 151 7.61 -16.88 2.33
CA GLU A 151 6.91 -18.14 2.10
C GLU A 151 7.78 -19.14 1.32
N VAL A 152 8.46 -18.69 0.25
CA VAL A 152 9.31 -19.54 -0.60
C VAL A 152 10.66 -19.85 0.06
N GLY A 153 11.30 -18.83 0.62
CA GLY A 153 12.66 -18.92 1.18
C GLY A 153 12.71 -19.41 2.61
N LYS A 154 11.56 -19.51 3.28
CA LYS A 154 11.43 -19.81 4.71
C LYS A 154 12.29 -18.90 5.59
N LEU A 155 12.33 -17.60 5.30
CA LEU A 155 13.29 -16.67 5.89
C LEU A 155 12.93 -16.25 7.34
N GLY A 156 11.70 -16.53 7.75
CA GLY A 156 11.15 -16.10 9.03
C GLY A 156 10.98 -14.59 9.08
N TRP A 157 10.71 -13.93 7.96
CA TRP A 157 10.45 -12.49 7.92
C TRP A 157 9.05 -12.14 8.41
N THR A 158 8.09 -13.03 8.16
CA THR A 158 6.72 -12.93 8.61
C THR A 158 6.33 -14.15 9.45
N LEU A 159 5.34 -14.00 10.33
CA LEU A 159 4.74 -15.12 11.05
C LEU A 159 3.21 -15.10 10.89
N GLY A 160 2.60 -16.28 11.01
CA GLY A 160 1.14 -16.46 10.91
C GLY A 160 0.66 -16.66 9.47
N GLU A 161 1.58 -16.88 8.53
CA GLU A 161 1.30 -17.07 7.11
C GLU A 161 1.24 -18.54 6.70
N ARG A 162 1.90 -19.42 7.47
CA ARG A 162 2.04 -20.84 7.16
C ARG A 162 0.98 -21.71 7.83
N GLN A 163 0.31 -21.16 8.85
CA GLN A 163 -0.68 -21.86 9.65
C GLN A 163 -2.08 -21.35 9.35
N PHE A 164 -3.03 -22.28 9.35
CA PHE A 164 -4.43 -22.01 9.08
C PHE A 164 -5.29 -22.52 10.24
N THR A 165 -6.28 -21.73 10.61
CA THR A 165 -7.32 -22.12 11.57
C THR A 165 -8.64 -22.22 10.81
N GLU A 166 -9.39 -23.28 11.06
CA GLU A 166 -10.71 -23.45 10.48
C GLU A 166 -11.75 -22.66 11.28
N VAL A 167 -12.49 -21.79 10.60
CA VAL A 167 -13.56 -20.97 11.16
C VAL A 167 -14.75 -21.06 10.21
N ASP A 168 -15.90 -21.55 10.68
CA ASP A 168 -17.09 -21.79 9.85
C ASP A 168 -16.80 -22.58 8.55
N GLY A 169 -15.99 -23.64 8.63
CA GLY A 169 -15.61 -24.46 7.48
C GLY A 169 -14.62 -23.77 6.52
N LYS A 170 -14.10 -22.59 6.86
CA LYS A 170 -13.12 -21.85 6.06
C LYS A 170 -11.76 -21.86 6.73
N LYS A 171 -10.71 -22.19 5.97
CA LYS A 171 -9.32 -22.04 6.42
C LYS A 171 -8.94 -20.56 6.38
N MET A 172 -8.58 -20.01 7.53
CA MET A 172 -8.20 -18.61 7.68
C MET A 172 -6.81 -18.49 8.30
N LYS A 173 -6.02 -17.53 7.81
CA LYS A 173 -4.75 -17.12 8.45
C LYS A 173 -5.05 -16.26 9.67
N LEU A 174 -4.10 -16.16 10.61
CA LEU A 174 -4.24 -15.29 11.79
C LEU A 174 -4.54 -13.84 11.39
N SER A 175 -3.89 -13.33 10.33
CA SER A 175 -4.13 -11.96 9.85
C SER A 175 -5.58 -11.73 9.39
N ASP A 176 -6.23 -12.75 8.83
CA ASP A 176 -7.61 -12.63 8.32
C ASP A 176 -8.63 -12.67 9.46
N ILE A 177 -8.35 -13.50 10.47
CA ILE A 177 -9.11 -13.53 11.73
C ILE A 177 -9.03 -12.17 12.42
N GLU A 178 -7.84 -11.60 12.58
CA GLU A 178 -7.64 -10.30 13.22
C GLU A 178 -8.33 -9.15 12.46
N LYS A 179 -8.33 -9.19 11.11
CA LYS A 179 -9.07 -8.22 10.29
C LYS A 179 -10.59 -8.33 10.49
N LYS A 180 -11.11 -9.57 10.61
CA LYS A 180 -12.54 -9.80 10.83
C LYS A 180 -12.97 -9.38 12.23
N ILE A 181 -12.15 -9.64 13.26
CA ILE A 181 -12.34 -9.09 14.61
C ILE A 181 -12.40 -7.57 14.57
N GLU A 182 -11.41 -6.92 13.96
CA GLU A 182 -11.37 -5.45 13.88
C GLU A 182 -12.62 -4.88 13.19
N SER A 183 -13.08 -5.52 12.11
CA SER A 183 -14.31 -5.12 11.42
C SER A 183 -15.55 -5.31 12.30
N LEU A 184 -15.65 -6.39 13.06
CA LEU A 184 -16.81 -6.67 13.92
C LEU A 184 -16.83 -5.77 15.15
N THR A 185 -15.68 -5.50 15.75
CA THR A 185 -15.54 -4.50 16.82
C THR A 185 -16.00 -3.13 16.34
N PHE A 186 -15.56 -2.70 15.15
CA PHE A 186 -16.03 -1.44 14.57
C PHE A 186 -17.55 -1.41 14.38
N LEU A 187 -18.16 -2.49 13.89
CA LEU A 187 -19.62 -2.56 13.72
C LEU A 187 -20.37 -2.53 15.06
N LYS A 188 -19.86 -3.23 16.07
CA LYS A 188 -20.40 -3.21 17.43
C LYS A 188 -20.34 -1.81 18.03
N ASP A 189 -19.21 -1.12 17.91
CA ASP A 189 -19.04 0.25 18.42
C ASP A 189 -19.98 1.21 17.68
N ALA A 190 -20.01 1.13 16.33
CA ALA A 190 -20.89 1.96 15.51
C ALA A 190 -22.38 1.76 15.84
N GLN A 191 -22.82 0.53 16.13
CA GLN A 191 -24.18 0.26 16.58
C GLN A 191 -24.47 0.79 17.99
N SER A 192 -23.46 0.79 18.87
CA SER A 192 -23.61 1.31 20.24
C SER A 192 -23.93 2.81 20.22
N ASP A 193 -23.34 3.54 19.26
CA ASP A 193 -23.51 4.98 19.03
C ASP A 193 -24.82 5.37 18.33
N LEU A 194 -25.56 4.41 17.75
CA LEU A 194 -26.84 4.69 17.09
C LEU A 194 -27.91 5.13 18.12
N GLY A 195 -28.84 5.97 17.69
CA GLY A 195 -30.04 6.28 18.48
C GLY A 195 -30.94 5.04 18.63
N PRO A 196 -31.79 4.95 19.68
CA PRO A 196 -32.61 3.76 19.96
C PRO A 196 -33.50 3.30 18.80
N LEU A 197 -33.93 4.21 17.94
CA LEU A 197 -34.78 3.93 16.77
C LEU A 197 -34.06 3.06 15.70
N TYR A 198 -32.73 3.07 15.69
CA TYR A 198 -31.91 2.36 14.71
C TYR A 198 -31.14 1.18 15.31
N LYS A 199 -31.42 0.85 16.58
CA LYS A 199 -30.84 -0.33 17.25
C LYS A 199 -31.72 -1.53 16.99
N ASP A 200 -31.19 -2.51 16.28
CA ASP A 200 -31.79 -3.84 16.17
C ASP A 200 -31.06 -4.79 17.12
N GLU A 201 -31.77 -5.35 18.09
CA GLU A 201 -31.22 -6.28 19.09
C GLU A 201 -30.75 -7.59 18.45
N GLN A 202 -31.40 -8.03 17.36
CA GLN A 202 -30.99 -9.25 16.65
C GLN A 202 -29.65 -9.04 15.94
N ASP A 203 -29.47 -7.89 15.30
CA ASP A 203 -28.20 -7.54 14.65
C ASP A 203 -27.06 -7.42 15.67
N GLN A 204 -27.32 -6.84 16.84
CA GLN A 204 -26.35 -6.74 17.93
C GLN A 204 -25.91 -8.12 18.41
N GLN A 205 -26.87 -9.00 18.71
CA GLN A 205 -26.59 -10.36 19.14
C GLN A 205 -25.83 -11.15 18.07
N ALA A 206 -26.18 -10.97 16.80
CA ALA A 206 -25.47 -11.62 15.69
C ALA A 206 -24.02 -11.14 15.56
N ILE A 207 -23.77 -9.82 15.69
CA ILE A 207 -22.41 -9.27 15.67
C ILE A 207 -21.61 -9.77 16.87
N GLU A 208 -22.20 -9.82 18.06
CA GLU A 208 -21.52 -10.31 19.26
C GLU A 208 -21.20 -11.80 19.19
N ALA A 209 -22.15 -12.63 18.75
CA ALA A 209 -21.93 -14.05 18.55
C ALA A 209 -20.82 -14.30 17.52
N GLN A 210 -20.84 -13.56 16.41
CA GLN A 210 -19.78 -13.66 15.40
C GLN A 210 -18.44 -13.17 15.97
N LEU A 211 -18.41 -12.06 16.70
CA LEU A 211 -17.19 -11.56 17.33
C LEU A 211 -16.58 -12.60 18.28
N GLN A 212 -17.40 -13.24 19.11
CA GLN A 212 -16.95 -14.28 20.03
C GLN A 212 -16.34 -15.48 19.29
N LEU A 213 -17.01 -15.96 18.23
CA LEU A 213 -16.48 -17.02 17.37
C LEU A 213 -15.07 -16.69 16.85
N TYR A 214 -14.87 -15.47 16.34
CA TYR A 214 -13.55 -15.06 15.84
C TYR A 214 -12.53 -14.84 16.97
N MET A 215 -12.94 -14.42 18.16
CA MET A 215 -12.07 -14.31 19.34
C MET A 215 -11.55 -15.68 19.79
N ASP A 216 -12.40 -16.70 19.76
CA ASP A 216 -12.02 -18.09 20.06
C ASP A 216 -11.08 -18.63 18.98
N ALA A 217 -11.40 -18.39 17.70
CA ALA A 217 -10.53 -18.72 16.57
C ALA A 217 -9.15 -18.03 16.66
N ARG A 218 -9.10 -16.77 17.11
CA ARG A 218 -7.83 -16.06 17.35
C ARG A 218 -6.97 -16.77 18.40
N THR A 219 -7.59 -17.32 19.44
CA THR A 219 -6.86 -18.06 20.48
C THR A 219 -6.22 -19.32 19.88
N ALA A 220 -6.98 -20.08 19.08
CA ALA A 220 -6.45 -21.23 18.36
C ALA A 220 -5.33 -20.84 17.36
N ALA A 221 -5.54 -19.77 16.60
CA ALA A 221 -4.56 -19.26 15.64
C ALA A 221 -3.28 -18.76 16.31
N LYS A 222 -3.36 -18.15 17.50
CA LYS A 222 -2.18 -17.76 18.29
C LYS A 222 -1.42 -18.97 18.83
N ASN A 223 -2.09 -20.08 19.13
CA ASN A 223 -1.40 -21.32 19.49
C ASN A 223 -0.67 -21.90 18.27
N ALA A 224 -1.30 -21.93 17.10
CA ALA A 224 -0.63 -22.35 15.86
C ALA A 224 0.55 -21.44 15.49
N LEU A 225 0.44 -20.12 15.74
CA LEU A 225 1.55 -19.18 15.60
C LEU A 225 2.75 -19.57 16.48
N ARG A 226 2.51 -19.98 17.74
CA ARG A 226 3.58 -20.46 18.63
C ARG A 226 4.25 -21.71 18.07
N ASP A 227 3.49 -22.61 17.46
CA ASP A 227 4.03 -23.79 16.78
C ASP A 227 4.92 -23.41 15.59
N GLU A 228 4.52 -22.39 14.80
CA GLU A 228 5.34 -21.82 13.73
C GLU A 228 6.65 -21.22 14.27
N VAL A 229 6.60 -20.50 15.39
CA VAL A 229 7.81 -19.97 16.04
C VAL A 229 8.73 -21.10 16.51
N ARG A 230 8.20 -22.22 17.01
CA ARG A 230 9.03 -23.39 17.32
C ARG A 230 9.76 -23.92 16.09
N GLN A 231 9.09 -23.97 14.94
CA GLN A 231 9.75 -24.38 13.69
C GLN A 231 10.87 -23.41 13.31
N VAL A 232 10.62 -22.10 13.41
CA VAL A 232 11.64 -21.08 13.13
C VAL A 232 12.83 -21.19 14.08
N LEU A 233 12.62 -21.42 15.38
CA LEU A 233 13.69 -21.62 16.35
C LEU A 233 14.48 -22.91 16.07
N ALA A 234 13.80 -24.01 15.74
CA ALA A 234 14.46 -25.26 15.37
C ALA A 234 15.31 -25.11 14.09
N GLU A 235 14.81 -24.37 13.09
CA GLU A 235 15.55 -24.03 11.86
C GLU A 235 16.79 -23.17 12.13
N ARG A 236 16.81 -22.41 13.24
CA ARG A 236 17.99 -21.66 13.71
C ARG A 236 18.98 -22.52 14.50
N GLY A 237 18.69 -23.80 14.74
CA GLY A 237 19.55 -24.73 15.45
C GLY A 237 19.28 -24.85 16.96
N GLU A 238 18.19 -24.26 17.45
CA GLU A 238 17.79 -24.40 18.86
C GLU A 238 17.24 -25.80 19.14
N THR A 239 17.81 -26.49 20.14
CA THR A 239 17.45 -27.88 20.48
C THR A 239 16.48 -27.99 21.67
N GLU A 240 16.50 -27.01 22.59
CA GLU A 240 15.65 -26.98 23.79
C GLU A 240 14.72 -25.76 23.76
N ILE A 241 13.66 -25.83 22.94
CA ILE A 241 12.76 -24.71 22.73
C ILE A 241 11.76 -24.59 23.89
N THR A 242 11.94 -23.59 24.74
CA THR A 242 11.04 -23.29 25.86
C THR A 242 9.91 -22.33 25.46
N GLN A 243 8.84 -22.26 26.27
CA GLN A 243 7.76 -21.30 26.06
C GLN A 243 8.23 -19.85 26.20
N ASP A 244 9.19 -19.58 27.10
CA ASP A 244 9.75 -18.25 27.28
C ASP A 244 10.54 -17.79 26.06
N MET A 245 11.26 -18.70 25.39
CA MET A 245 11.93 -18.40 24.11
C MET A 245 10.92 -18.05 23.02
N ILE A 246 9.82 -18.80 22.91
CA ILE A 246 8.76 -18.53 21.93
C ILE A 246 8.14 -17.15 22.17
N ASN A 247 7.78 -16.85 23.43
CA ASN A 247 7.22 -15.56 23.79
C ASN A 247 8.24 -14.43 23.54
N HIS A 248 9.51 -14.66 23.87
CA HIS A 248 10.58 -13.70 23.59
C HIS A 248 10.67 -13.37 22.10
N VAL A 249 10.66 -14.39 21.22
CA VAL A 249 10.66 -14.16 19.77
C VAL A 249 9.46 -13.32 19.35
N ILE A 250 8.24 -13.74 19.72
CA ILE A 250 7.02 -13.03 19.33
C ILE A 250 7.00 -11.58 19.82
N ASP A 251 7.41 -11.35 21.07
CA ASP A 251 7.28 -10.04 21.72
C ASP A 251 8.46 -9.09 21.48
N ARG A 252 9.65 -9.61 21.16
CA ARG A 252 10.89 -8.82 21.00
C ARG A 252 11.42 -8.77 19.58
N GLU A 253 11.32 -9.87 18.84
CA GLU A 253 11.83 -9.96 17.47
C GLU A 253 10.78 -9.64 16.41
N TYR A 254 9.48 -9.66 16.75
CA TYR A 254 8.40 -9.39 15.81
C TYR A 254 7.48 -8.27 16.29
N VAL A 255 6.86 -7.61 15.33
CA VAL A 255 5.84 -6.58 15.56
C VAL A 255 4.62 -6.90 14.72
N GLN A 256 3.44 -6.85 15.33
CA GLN A 256 2.19 -6.95 14.59
C GLN A 256 1.86 -5.61 13.93
N VAL A 257 1.69 -5.62 12.61
CA VAL A 257 1.39 -4.41 11.84
C VAL A 257 -0.10 -4.06 11.94
N ASN A 258 -0.46 -3.26 12.94
CA ASN A 258 -1.85 -2.90 13.18
C ASN A 258 -2.39 -1.81 12.25
N ASP A 259 -1.54 -1.11 11.52
CA ASP A 259 -1.97 0.00 10.67
C ASP A 259 -2.37 -0.48 9.27
N LYS A 260 -3.56 -0.08 8.81
CA LYS A 260 -4.12 -0.43 7.49
C LYS A 260 -3.29 0.08 6.32
N ARG A 261 -2.47 1.12 6.53
CA ARG A 261 -1.64 1.75 5.49
C ARG A 261 -0.58 0.81 4.92
N TYR A 262 -0.20 -0.23 5.64
CA TYR A 262 0.75 -1.25 5.16
C TYR A 262 0.10 -2.36 4.31
N GLY A 263 -1.17 -2.18 3.92
CA GLY A 263 -1.82 -3.00 2.89
C GLY A 263 -1.73 -4.50 3.18
N ALA A 264 -1.02 -5.24 2.33
CA ALA A 264 -0.84 -6.69 2.45
C ALA A 264 -0.24 -7.11 3.80
N LEU A 265 0.56 -6.27 4.46
CA LEU A 265 1.17 -6.55 5.75
C LEU A 265 0.22 -6.33 6.94
N HIS A 266 -0.93 -5.69 6.74
CA HIS A 266 -1.87 -5.38 7.81
C HIS A 266 -2.31 -6.65 8.57
N LYS A 267 -2.20 -6.59 9.91
CA LYS A 267 -2.39 -7.65 10.92
C LYS A 267 -1.41 -8.82 10.85
N LYS A 268 -0.36 -8.76 10.03
CA LYS A 268 0.72 -9.76 10.02
C LYS A 268 1.79 -9.40 11.06
N TYR A 269 2.49 -10.42 11.54
CA TYR A 269 3.69 -10.24 12.36
C TYR A 269 4.90 -10.16 11.42
N ILE A 270 5.74 -9.14 11.60
CA ILE A 270 6.95 -8.93 10.81
C ILE A 270 8.12 -8.78 11.75
N ARG A 271 9.28 -9.32 11.36
CA ARG A 271 10.56 -9.04 12.02
C ARG A 271 10.71 -7.55 12.33
N LYS A 272 11.09 -7.24 13.56
CA LYS A 272 11.20 -5.87 14.03
C LYS A 272 12.21 -5.09 13.20
N GLU A 273 13.32 -5.70 12.80
CA GLU A 273 14.34 -5.04 11.98
C GLU A 273 13.79 -4.62 10.61
N LEU A 274 13.01 -5.50 9.96
CA LEU A 274 12.35 -5.19 8.70
C LEU A 274 11.25 -4.13 8.88
N TYR A 275 10.50 -4.21 9.98
CA TYR A 275 9.47 -3.23 10.30
C TYR A 275 10.06 -1.84 10.53
N ASP A 276 11.15 -1.76 11.30
CA ASP A 276 11.87 -0.52 11.58
C ASP A 276 12.49 0.04 10.29
N GLU A 277 13.05 -0.80 9.40
CA GLU A 277 13.54 -0.35 8.09
C GLU A 277 12.42 0.16 7.17
N ILE A 278 11.24 -0.46 7.17
CA ILE A 278 10.07 -0.04 6.36
C ILE A 278 9.43 1.25 6.92
N ILE A 279 9.56 1.53 8.23
CA ILE A 279 8.99 2.70 8.88
C ILE A 279 9.94 3.88 8.92
N ASP A 280 11.21 3.60 9.20
CA ASP A 280 12.28 4.59 9.13
C ASP A 280 12.60 4.96 7.68
N SER A 281 12.12 4.17 6.70
CA SER A 281 12.11 4.56 5.28
C SER A 281 11.33 5.83 4.96
N SER A 282 10.71 6.49 5.94
CA SER A 282 10.27 7.89 5.83
C SER A 282 11.35 8.84 5.29
N GLN A 283 12.64 8.48 5.41
CA GLN A 283 13.78 9.20 4.82
C GLN A 283 14.22 8.71 3.42
N PHE A 284 13.75 7.55 2.94
CA PHE A 284 14.08 7.02 1.60
C PHE A 284 13.23 7.64 0.48
N TYR A 285 12.32 8.56 0.82
CA TYR A 285 11.34 9.13 -0.12
C TYR A 285 11.84 10.39 -0.82
N ASP A 286 13.02 10.30 -1.42
CA ASP A 286 13.45 11.30 -2.41
C ASP A 286 12.95 10.92 -3.82
N LYS A 287 12.72 11.92 -4.67
CA LYS A 287 12.11 11.79 -6.01
C LYS A 287 12.86 10.85 -6.97
N GLU A 288 14.09 10.48 -6.65
CA GLU A 288 14.96 9.57 -7.40
C GLU A 288 14.72 8.09 -7.06
N HIS A 289 14.37 7.77 -5.81
CA HIS A 289 14.24 6.38 -5.36
C HIS A 289 12.89 5.73 -5.74
N ALA A 290 11.86 6.53 -6.01
CA ALA A 290 10.59 6.03 -6.55
C ALA A 290 10.74 5.42 -7.96
N ASP A 291 11.62 5.98 -8.80
CA ASP A 291 11.94 5.43 -10.13
C ASP A 291 12.70 4.09 -9.99
N PHE A 292 13.55 3.94 -8.97
CA PHE A 292 14.27 2.70 -8.67
C PHE A 292 13.32 1.56 -8.27
N PHE A 293 12.38 1.78 -7.34
CA PHE A 293 11.44 0.74 -6.91
C PHE A 293 10.45 0.35 -8.01
N GLY A 294 10.05 1.30 -8.87
CA GLY A 294 9.27 1.01 -10.08
C GLY A 294 10.02 0.11 -11.07
N LYS A 295 11.33 0.32 -11.26
CA LYS A 295 12.19 -0.52 -12.12
C LYS A 295 12.53 -1.88 -11.50
N ALA A 296 12.75 -1.96 -10.19
CA ALA A 296 13.17 -3.17 -9.50
C ALA A 296 12.01 -4.11 -9.15
N PHE A 297 10.85 -3.56 -8.78
CA PHE A 297 9.74 -4.32 -8.17
C PHE A 297 8.36 -4.05 -8.80
N GLY A 298 8.27 -3.24 -9.88
CA GLY A 298 7.05 -3.06 -10.67
C GLY A 298 6.77 -4.23 -11.62
N ALA A 299 5.56 -4.26 -12.19
CA ALA A 299 5.18 -5.26 -13.20
C ALA A 299 6.10 -5.16 -14.44
N GLY A 300 6.87 -6.23 -14.72
CA GLY A 300 7.93 -6.28 -15.75
C GLY A 300 9.34 -5.90 -15.28
N GLY A 301 9.54 -5.66 -13.97
CA GLY A 301 10.83 -5.37 -13.34
C GLY A 301 11.70 -6.60 -13.04
N TYR A 302 12.86 -6.39 -12.43
CA TYR A 302 13.89 -7.40 -12.13
C TYR A 302 13.40 -8.68 -11.39
N ALA A 303 12.22 -8.64 -10.78
CA ALA A 303 11.57 -9.80 -10.15
C ALA A 303 11.32 -10.96 -11.13
N ASP A 304 11.01 -10.72 -12.41
CA ASP A 304 10.87 -11.78 -13.42
C ASP A 304 12.21 -12.49 -13.73
N ARG A 305 13.35 -11.84 -13.44
CA ARG A 305 14.71 -12.40 -13.60
C ARG A 305 15.29 -13.00 -12.31
N ALA A 306 14.56 -12.94 -11.19
CA ALA A 306 15.04 -13.42 -9.88
C ALA A 306 15.21 -14.94 -9.80
N ASN A 307 14.59 -15.70 -10.72
CA ASN A 307 14.69 -17.16 -10.78
C ASN A 307 16.14 -17.65 -11.06
N GLN A 308 17.00 -16.82 -11.66
CA GLN A 308 18.41 -17.14 -11.91
C GLN A 308 19.36 -16.75 -10.76
N ARG A 309 18.99 -15.77 -9.92
CA ARG A 309 19.78 -15.37 -8.72
C ARG A 309 19.59 -16.32 -7.54
N TRP A 310 18.53 -17.13 -7.58
CA TRP A 310 18.17 -18.18 -6.62
C TRP A 310 19.30 -19.17 -6.28
N LYS A 311 20.20 -19.50 -7.21
CA LYS A 311 21.33 -20.41 -6.95
C LYS A 311 22.45 -19.78 -6.12
N SER A 312 22.51 -18.44 -6.05
CA SER A 312 23.52 -17.71 -5.26
C SER A 312 23.07 -17.38 -3.83
N LEU A 313 21.75 -17.33 -3.58
CA LEU A 313 21.15 -16.97 -2.29
C LEU A 313 21.26 -18.05 -1.21
N LYS A 314 21.48 -19.32 -1.59
CA LYS A 314 21.59 -20.45 -0.65
C LYS A 314 22.87 -20.46 0.20
N VAL A 315 23.87 -19.64 -0.12
CA VAL A 315 25.23 -19.77 0.45
C VAL A 315 25.57 -18.68 1.49
N THR A 316 24.74 -17.66 1.70
CA THR A 316 25.08 -16.54 2.62
C THR A 316 23.91 -16.10 3.51
N LEU A 317 23.71 -16.81 4.63
CA LEU A 317 22.81 -16.42 5.72
C LEU A 317 23.42 -15.29 6.57
N ASN A 318 23.19 -14.02 6.20
CA ASN A 318 23.13 -12.89 7.15
C ASN A 318 22.39 -11.66 6.53
N PRO A 319 21.06 -11.54 6.72
CA PRO A 319 20.19 -10.59 6.01
C PRO A 319 20.54 -9.08 6.06
N PRO A 320 21.03 -8.50 7.18
CA PRO A 320 21.21 -7.04 7.29
C PRO A 320 22.21 -6.47 6.28
N SER A 321 23.19 -7.29 5.88
CA SER A 321 24.26 -6.89 4.96
C SER A 321 23.80 -6.79 3.49
N TRP A 322 22.79 -7.56 3.08
CA TRP A 322 22.26 -7.55 1.71
C TRP A 322 21.25 -6.43 1.46
N PHE A 323 20.47 -6.03 2.46
CA PHE A 323 19.59 -4.87 2.32
C PHE A 323 20.42 -3.59 2.12
N ARG A 324 21.56 -3.47 2.81
CA ARG A 324 22.49 -2.35 2.67
C ARG A 324 23.42 -2.42 1.44
N ASN A 325 23.99 -3.58 1.11
CA ASN A 325 24.91 -3.73 -0.04
C ASN A 325 24.20 -4.03 -1.37
N GLY A 326 23.05 -4.71 -1.36
CA GLY A 326 22.26 -5.01 -2.56
C GLY A 326 21.54 -3.77 -3.09
N MET A 327 20.96 -2.96 -2.19
CA MET A 327 20.42 -1.64 -2.55
C MET A 327 21.54 -0.64 -2.86
N GLY A 328 22.64 -0.63 -2.08
CA GLY A 328 23.78 0.27 -2.27
C GLY A 328 24.53 0.09 -3.59
N ASN A 329 24.74 -1.15 -4.05
CA ASN A 329 25.41 -1.40 -5.34
C ASN A 329 24.48 -1.25 -6.56
N LEU A 330 23.16 -1.39 -6.38
CA LEU A 330 22.19 -1.12 -7.44
C LEU A 330 21.98 0.38 -7.66
N ILE A 331 22.11 1.21 -6.62
CA ILE A 331 22.13 2.67 -6.70
C ILE A 331 23.37 3.16 -7.48
N LEU A 332 24.53 2.51 -7.29
CA LEU A 332 25.77 2.84 -8.03
C LEU A 332 25.77 2.35 -9.49
N MET A 333 24.97 1.34 -9.85
CA MET A 333 24.87 0.86 -11.23
C MET A 333 23.92 1.67 -12.13
N ASP A 334 22.96 2.44 -11.59
CA ASP A 334 22.11 3.36 -12.38
C ASP A 334 22.73 4.78 -12.53
N ILE A 335 23.86 5.04 -11.86
CA ILE A 335 24.70 6.25 -12.04
C ILE A 335 25.89 5.96 -12.99
N GLY A 336 26.18 4.70 -13.27
CA GLY A 336 27.36 4.26 -14.03
C GLY A 336 27.14 3.83 -15.48
N THR A 337 25.92 3.85 -16.00
CA THR A 337 25.66 3.50 -17.42
C THR A 337 24.68 4.48 -18.07
N ASN A 338 25.28 5.56 -18.61
CA ASN A 338 24.84 6.50 -19.65
C ASN A 338 23.47 7.19 -19.52
#